data_AF-A0A526M7Y3-F1
#
_entry.id   AF-A0A526M7Y3-F1
#
_cell.length_a   1.000
_cell.length_b   1.000
_cell.length_c   1.000
_cell.angle_alpha   90.00
_cell.angle_beta   90.00
_cell.angle_gamma   90.00
#
_symmetry.space_group_name_H-M   'P 1'
#
loop_
_entity.id
_entity.type
_entity.pdbx_description
1 polymer ?
#
loop_
_entity_poly.entity_id
_entity_poly.type
_entity_poly.pdbx_seq_one_letter_code
_entity_poly.pdbx_strand_id
1 'polypeptide(L)'
;MKGCPILLRAGSYPIVARVAFLAALAGVLLLLTLFPGWLLRNLGVTFTHHGKLIHAAAFTVLAALASVGWMKHKAKLIVLLAFSGVAIEVVQGAQLIGRGPDVFDWIADCAGMACGISIASWTRRHRLISPPKRPGEYPDREVDCQKAMEPAFQKIVNCMLEAGWARGEIMRSLRRLISADNMTQKENAKVEAKLAIARAMVRAAGLSRGKSE
;
A
#
# COMPACT_ATOMS: atom_id res chain seq x y z
N MET A 1 29.32 6.44 -15.79
CA MET A 1 28.93 5.85 -14.49
C MET A 1 27.40 5.76 -14.44
N LYS A 2 26.83 4.58 -14.70
CA LYS A 2 25.37 4.39 -14.64
C LYS A 2 25.03 3.93 -13.23
N GLY A 3 24.41 4.79 -12.43
CA GLY A 3 24.03 4.48 -11.05
C GLY A 3 23.05 3.31 -11.01
N CYS A 4 23.29 2.35 -10.12
CA CYS A 4 22.40 1.23 -9.87
C CYS A 4 21.11 1.73 -9.19
N PRO A 5 19.92 1.60 -9.82
CA PRO A 5 18.68 2.14 -9.29
C PRO A 5 18.05 1.14 -8.30
N ILE A 6 18.67 0.90 -7.14
CA ILE A 6 18.12 -0.02 -6.11
C ILE A 6 17.39 0.72 -4.97
N LEU A 7 17.38 2.05 -4.93
CA LEU A 7 16.69 2.80 -3.88
C LEU A 7 15.29 3.29 -4.30
N LEU A 8 14.28 2.44 -4.15
CA LEU A 8 12.88 2.89 -4.10
C LEU A 8 12.36 2.84 -2.66
N ARG A 9 12.36 4.05 -2.09
CA ARG A 9 11.81 4.55 -0.82
C ARG A 9 10.53 3.86 -0.32
N ALA A 10 10.65 2.68 0.29
CA ALA A 10 9.55 1.84 0.78
C ALA A 10 8.69 2.39 1.93
N GLY A 11 9.10 3.49 2.58
CA GLY A 11 8.53 3.92 3.86
C GLY A 11 7.19 4.68 3.81
N SER A 12 6.88 5.39 2.73
CA SER A 12 5.72 6.32 2.69
C SER A 12 4.51 5.80 1.90
N TYR A 13 4.66 4.68 1.19
CA TYR A 13 3.62 4.16 0.29
C TYR A 13 2.26 3.84 0.94
N PRO A 14 2.16 3.25 2.16
CA PRO A 14 0.86 2.87 2.68
C PRO A 14 0.04 4.06 3.16
N ILE A 15 0.65 5.11 3.73
CA ILE A 15 -0.07 6.29 4.22
C ILE A 15 -0.61 7.11 3.05
N VAL A 16 0.23 7.36 2.03
CA VAL A 16 -0.18 8.07 0.81
C VAL A 16 -1.28 7.29 0.09
N ALA A 17 -1.17 5.96 -0.02
CA ALA A 17 -2.22 5.13 -0.64
C ALA A 17 -3.54 5.16 0.14
N ARG A 18 -3.51 5.27 1.47
CA ARG A 18 -4.72 5.39 2.30
C ARG A 18 -5.42 6.72 2.10
N VAL A 19 -4.67 7.83 2.10
CA VAL A 19 -5.21 9.17 1.84
C VAL A 19 -5.76 9.25 0.41
N ALA A 20 -5.00 8.74 -0.57
CA ALA A 20 -5.45 8.68 -1.96
C ALA A 20 -6.70 7.82 -2.14
N PHE A 21 -6.81 6.69 -1.41
CA PHE A 21 -8.01 5.85 -1.45
C PHE A 21 -9.24 6.59 -0.92
N LEU A 22 -9.13 7.27 0.22
CA LEU A 22 -10.25 8.03 0.80
C LEU A 22 -10.65 9.20 -0.10
N ALA A 23 -9.67 9.91 -0.68
CA ALA A 23 -9.92 10.98 -1.63
C ALA A 23 -10.59 10.47 -2.92
N ALA A 24 -10.12 9.34 -3.47
CA ALA A 24 -10.72 8.70 -4.63
C ALA A 24 -12.14 8.19 -4.34
N LEU A 25 -12.38 7.61 -3.16
CA LEU A 25 -13.70 7.12 -2.77
C LEU A 25 -14.69 8.27 -2.61
N ALA A 26 -14.28 9.35 -1.93
CA ALA A 26 -15.09 10.56 -1.81
C ALA A 26 -15.38 11.19 -3.18
N GLY A 27 -14.37 11.26 -4.06
CA GLY A 27 -14.52 11.75 -5.43
C GLY A 27 -15.49 10.91 -6.25
N VAL A 28 -15.39 9.58 -6.18
CA VAL A 28 -16.30 8.63 -6.86
C VAL A 28 -17.72 8.79 -6.35
N LEU A 29 -17.92 8.80 -5.02
CA LEU A 29 -19.24 9.00 -4.43
C LEU A 29 -19.84 10.36 -4.82
N LEU A 30 -19.10 11.46 -4.70
CA LEU A 30 -19.57 12.80 -5.07
C LEU A 30 -19.84 12.91 -6.59
N LEU A 31 -18.98 12.35 -7.43
CA LEU A 31 -19.10 12.43 -8.89
C LEU A 31 -20.30 11.59 -9.40
N LEU A 32 -20.55 10.43 -8.80
CA LEU A 32 -21.58 9.48 -9.27
C LEU A 32 -22.96 9.72 -8.66
N THR A 33 -23.05 10.35 -7.49
CA THR A 33 -24.32 10.60 -6.80
C THR A 33 -24.83 12.03 -6.97
N LEU A 34 -23.94 13.02 -7.12
CA LEU A 34 -24.30 14.44 -7.10
C LEU A 34 -23.97 15.21 -8.38
N PHE A 35 -23.14 14.67 -9.28
CA PHE A 35 -22.59 15.48 -10.36
C PHE A 35 -23.55 15.65 -11.53
N PRO A 36 -23.99 16.89 -11.85
CA PRO A 36 -25.00 17.08 -12.87
C PRO A 36 -24.41 16.83 -14.27
N GLY A 37 -25.02 15.95 -15.06
CA GLY A 37 -24.58 15.64 -16.43
C GLY A 37 -24.55 16.84 -17.40
N TRP A 38 -25.09 18.00 -17.02
CA TRP A 38 -25.02 19.23 -17.81
C TRP A 38 -23.63 19.91 -17.77
N LEU A 39 -22.87 19.77 -16.68
CA LEU A 39 -21.55 20.40 -16.56
C LEU A 39 -20.49 19.69 -17.43
N LEU A 40 -20.56 18.37 -17.53
CA LEU A 40 -19.71 17.57 -18.43
C LEU A 40 -19.96 17.88 -19.90
N ARG A 41 -21.23 18.13 -20.28
CA ARG A 41 -21.59 18.59 -21.62
C ARG A 41 -21.03 19.98 -21.93
N ASN A 42 -21.04 20.89 -20.96
CA ASN A 42 -20.50 22.25 -21.12
C ASN A 42 -18.96 22.29 -21.18
N LEU A 43 -18.27 21.31 -20.60
CA LEU A 43 -16.81 21.16 -20.72
C LEU A 43 -16.37 20.46 -22.02
N GLY A 44 -17.30 20.18 -22.95
CA GLY A 44 -17.00 19.52 -24.22
C GLY A 44 -16.68 18.02 -24.08
N VAL A 45 -16.99 17.43 -22.93
CA VAL A 45 -16.70 16.02 -22.63
C VAL A 45 -17.91 15.17 -23.03
N THR A 46 -18.06 14.92 -24.32
CA THR A 46 -19.13 14.07 -24.87
C THR A 46 -18.66 12.63 -25.03
N PHE A 47 -18.82 11.82 -23.99
CA PHE A 47 -18.55 10.39 -24.06
C PHE A 47 -19.86 9.58 -24.10
N THR A 48 -20.46 9.46 -25.27
CA THR A 48 -21.75 8.80 -25.52
C THR A 48 -21.74 7.28 -25.29
N HIS A 49 -20.58 6.65 -25.07
CA HIS A 49 -20.46 5.21 -24.75
C HIS A 49 -19.57 4.91 -23.52
N HIS A 50 -19.05 5.91 -22.80
CA HIS A 50 -17.98 5.69 -21.80
C HIS A 50 -18.41 5.78 -20.34
N GLY A 51 -19.71 5.87 -20.02
CA GLY A 51 -20.18 5.76 -18.63
C GLY A 51 -19.62 4.50 -17.96
N LYS A 52 -19.75 3.35 -18.63
CA LYS A 52 -19.23 2.04 -18.20
C LYS A 52 -17.71 2.03 -18.00
N LEU A 53 -16.95 2.71 -18.87
CA LEU A 53 -15.49 2.76 -18.79
C LEU A 53 -15.00 3.65 -17.65
N ILE A 54 -15.70 4.76 -17.38
CA ILE A 54 -15.38 5.65 -16.26
C ILE A 54 -15.65 4.95 -14.93
N HIS A 55 -16.79 4.24 -14.83
CA HIS A 55 -17.14 3.39 -13.70
C HIS A 55 -16.08 2.30 -13.47
N ALA A 56 -15.78 1.50 -14.50
CA ALA A 56 -14.75 0.47 -14.43
C ALA A 56 -13.37 1.03 -14.05
N ALA A 57 -12.96 2.19 -14.59
CA ALA A 57 -11.68 2.82 -14.28
C ALA A 57 -11.63 3.33 -12.82
N ALA A 58 -12.71 3.94 -12.34
CA ALA A 58 -12.83 4.40 -10.95
C ALA A 58 -12.70 3.23 -9.96
N PHE A 59 -13.42 2.14 -10.19
CA PHE A 59 -13.36 0.94 -9.36
C PHE A 59 -12.02 0.19 -9.49
N THR A 60 -11.37 0.26 -10.66
CA THR A 60 -9.98 -0.22 -10.84
C THR A 60 -9.01 0.53 -9.91
N VAL A 61 -9.08 1.87 -9.90
CA VAL A 61 -8.22 2.71 -9.05
C VAL A 61 -8.49 2.45 -7.57
N LEU A 62 -9.76 2.39 -7.16
CA LEU A 62 -10.15 2.09 -5.78
C LEU A 62 -9.65 0.72 -5.32
N ALA A 63 -9.85 -0.33 -6.13
CA ALA A 63 -9.41 -1.68 -5.79
C ALA A 63 -7.88 -1.80 -5.72
N ALA A 64 -7.15 -1.10 -6.60
CA ALA A 64 -5.69 -1.04 -6.56
C ALA A 64 -5.18 -0.33 -5.30
N LEU A 65 -5.73 0.85 -4.99
CA LEU A 65 -5.37 1.63 -3.79
C LEU A 65 -5.74 0.90 -2.50
N ALA A 66 -6.92 0.27 -2.41
CA ALA A 66 -7.32 -0.54 -1.26
C ALA A 66 -6.35 -1.71 -1.03
N SER A 67 -5.95 -2.38 -2.12
CA SER A 67 -5.01 -3.51 -2.09
C SER A 67 -3.61 -3.12 -1.62
N VAL A 68 -3.19 -1.87 -1.89
CA VAL A 68 -1.90 -1.33 -1.46
C VAL A 68 -1.95 -0.74 -0.04
N GLY A 69 -3.03 -0.02 0.31
CA GLY A 69 -3.16 0.71 1.57
C GLY A 69 -3.53 -0.13 2.80
N TRP A 70 -4.30 -1.21 2.62
CA TRP A 70 -4.82 -2.04 3.73
C TRP A 70 -4.70 -3.55 3.46
N MET A 71 -3.51 -4.12 3.65
CA MET A 71 -3.30 -5.56 3.45
C MET A 71 -4.08 -6.46 4.44
N LYS A 72 -4.28 -6.04 5.70
CA LYS A 72 -4.99 -6.82 6.72
C LYS A 72 -6.50 -6.89 6.48
N HIS A 73 -7.09 -5.87 5.85
CA HIS A 73 -8.54 -5.75 5.66
C HIS A 73 -8.95 -5.69 4.18
N LYS A 74 -8.05 -6.02 3.26
CA LYS A 74 -8.27 -5.96 1.80
C LYS A 74 -9.57 -6.65 1.36
N ALA A 75 -9.86 -7.84 1.89
CA ALA A 75 -11.04 -8.60 1.52
C ALA A 75 -12.33 -7.89 1.97
N LYS A 76 -12.35 -7.34 3.19
CA LYS A 76 -13.47 -6.56 3.70
C LYS A 76 -13.72 -5.29 2.87
N LEU A 77 -12.65 -4.59 2.47
CA LEU A 77 -12.74 -3.40 1.63
C LEU A 77 -13.22 -3.72 0.21
N ILE A 78 -12.77 -4.82 -0.39
CA ILE A 78 -13.24 -5.29 -1.70
C ILE A 78 -14.74 -5.65 -1.64
N VAL A 79 -15.16 -6.39 -0.61
CA VAL A 79 -16.57 -6.71 -0.41
C VAL A 79 -17.40 -5.44 -0.23
N LEU A 80 -16.94 -4.50 0.60
CA LEU A 80 -17.60 -3.21 0.80
C LEU A 80 -17.73 -2.40 -0.50
N LEU A 81 -16.68 -2.38 -1.34
CA LEU A 81 -16.69 -1.72 -2.65
C LEU A 81 -17.72 -2.36 -3.59
N ALA A 82 -17.77 -3.70 -3.66
CA ALA A 82 -18.75 -4.40 -4.50
C ALA A 82 -20.20 -4.10 -4.07
N PHE A 83 -20.47 -4.08 -2.75
CA PHE A 83 -21.78 -3.67 -2.23
C PHE A 83 -22.09 -2.19 -2.48
N SER A 84 -21.07 -1.32 -2.43
CA SER A 84 -21.27 0.11 -2.75
C SER A 84 -21.64 0.32 -4.22
N GLY A 85 -21.14 -0.50 -5.16
CA GLY A 85 -21.56 -0.45 -6.57
C GLY A 85 -23.05 -0.75 -6.76
N VAL A 86 -23.55 -1.81 -6.09
CA VAL A 86 -24.99 -2.14 -6.07
C VAL A 86 -25.81 -1.01 -5.43
N ALA A 87 -25.33 -0.44 -4.33
CA ALA A 87 -26.04 0.66 -3.66
C ALA A 87 -26.12 1.92 -4.54
N ILE A 88 -25.07 2.24 -5.30
CA ILE A 88 -25.05 3.36 -6.25
C ILE A 88 -26.06 3.11 -7.38
N GLU A 89 -26.15 1.88 -7.91
CA GLU A 89 -27.13 1.50 -8.93
C GLU A 89 -28.58 1.66 -8.42
N VAL A 90 -28.86 1.19 -7.19
CA VAL A 90 -30.19 1.31 -6.56
C VAL A 90 -30.57 2.76 -6.33
N VAL A 91 -29.64 3.60 -5.87
CA VAL A 91 -29.89 5.04 -5.64
C VAL A 91 -30.11 5.78 -6.96
N GLN A 92 -29.31 5.48 -7.99
CA GLN A 92 -29.50 6.05 -9.33
C GLN A 92 -30.82 5.60 -9.97
N GLY A 93 -31.27 4.37 -9.72
CA GLY A 93 -32.58 3.88 -10.16
C GLY A 93 -33.76 4.46 -9.39
N ALA A 94 -33.59 4.80 -8.10
CA ALA A 94 -34.62 5.37 -7.24
C ALA A 94 -34.79 6.90 -7.44
N GLN A 95 -33.74 7.62 -7.81
CA GLN A 95 -33.80 9.06 -8.12
C GLN A 95 -34.22 9.30 -9.58
N LEU A 96 -35.54 9.36 -9.85
CA LEU A 96 -36.24 10.22 -10.84
C LEU A 96 -35.57 10.62 -12.19
N ILE A 97 -34.62 9.85 -12.75
CA ILE A 97 -33.92 10.16 -14.02
C ILE A 97 -34.35 9.20 -15.16
N GLY A 98 -35.27 8.27 -14.92
CA GLY A 98 -35.86 7.44 -15.98
C GLY A 98 -34.86 6.52 -16.70
N ARG A 99 -33.72 6.21 -16.07
CA ARG A 99 -32.76 5.23 -16.55
C ARG A 99 -32.98 3.93 -15.77
N GLY A 100 -33.34 2.86 -16.45
CA GLY A 100 -33.53 1.55 -15.82
C GLY A 100 -32.20 1.05 -15.21
N PRO A 101 -32.26 0.28 -14.10
CA PRO A 101 -31.08 -0.36 -13.53
C PRO A 101 -30.37 -1.18 -14.61
N ASP A 102 -29.09 -0.87 -14.86
CA ASP A 102 -28.26 -1.52 -15.88
C ASP A 102 -27.24 -2.41 -15.18
N VAL A 103 -27.58 -3.70 -15.06
CA VAL A 103 -26.71 -4.76 -14.50
C VAL A 103 -25.32 -4.76 -15.13
N PHE A 104 -25.18 -4.26 -16.37
CA PHE A 104 -23.88 -4.15 -17.03
C PHE A 104 -22.94 -3.11 -16.38
N ASP A 105 -23.47 -2.10 -15.68
CA ASP A 105 -22.65 -1.13 -14.93
C ASP A 105 -22.03 -1.81 -13.68
N TRP A 106 -22.80 -2.63 -12.97
CA TRP A 106 -22.27 -3.44 -11.86
C TRP A 106 -21.24 -4.49 -12.33
N ILE A 107 -21.47 -5.11 -13.49
CA ILE A 107 -20.48 -6.02 -14.10
C ILE A 107 -19.20 -5.28 -14.46
N ALA A 108 -19.30 -4.06 -15.00
CA ALA A 108 -18.14 -3.23 -15.34
C ALA A 108 -17.33 -2.84 -14.08
N ASP A 109 -18.00 -2.52 -12.98
CA ASP A 109 -17.35 -2.26 -11.68
C ASP A 109 -16.61 -3.49 -11.15
N CYS A 110 -17.24 -4.67 -11.21
CA CYS A 110 -16.62 -5.93 -10.81
C CYS A 110 -15.38 -6.24 -11.67
N ALA A 111 -15.47 -6.03 -12.99
CA ALA A 111 -14.34 -6.21 -13.91
C ALA A 111 -13.20 -5.22 -13.61
N GLY A 112 -13.53 -3.96 -13.33
CA GLY A 112 -12.58 -2.94 -12.90
C GLY A 112 -11.86 -3.32 -11.61
N MET A 113 -12.61 -3.77 -10.59
CA MET A 113 -12.03 -4.24 -9.33
C MET A 113 -11.06 -5.41 -9.53
N ALA A 114 -11.43 -6.41 -10.35
CA ALA A 114 -10.57 -7.55 -10.68
C ALA A 114 -9.26 -7.11 -11.37
N CYS A 115 -9.35 -6.15 -12.30
CA CYS A 115 -8.19 -5.54 -12.95
C CYS A 115 -7.28 -4.82 -11.95
N GLY A 116 -7.86 -3.98 -11.07
CA GLY A 116 -7.12 -3.25 -10.04
C GLY A 116 -6.40 -4.17 -9.04
N ILE A 117 -7.06 -5.26 -8.62
CA ILE A 117 -6.45 -6.30 -7.77
C ILE A 117 -5.29 -6.98 -8.51
N SER A 118 -5.44 -7.25 -9.81
CA SER A 118 -4.41 -7.89 -10.62
C SER A 118 -3.18 -6.99 -10.78
N ILE A 119 -3.36 -5.70 -11.05
CA ILE A 119 -2.29 -4.69 -11.13
C ILE A 119 -1.57 -4.55 -9.77
N ALA A 120 -2.32 -4.44 -8.68
CA ALA A 120 -1.76 -4.37 -7.33
C ALA A 120 -1.04 -5.66 -6.92
N SER A 121 -1.47 -6.81 -7.45
CA SER A 121 -0.83 -8.10 -7.21
C SER A 121 0.41 -8.30 -8.08
N TRP A 122 0.43 -7.77 -9.30
CA TRP A 122 1.60 -7.77 -10.18
C TRP A 122 2.71 -6.87 -9.63
N THR A 123 2.38 -5.64 -9.23
CA THR A 123 3.34 -4.74 -8.56
C THR A 123 3.90 -5.32 -7.25
N ARG A 124 3.09 -6.08 -6.50
CA ARG A 124 3.57 -6.81 -5.31
C ARG A 124 4.44 -8.02 -5.65
N ARG A 125 4.16 -8.74 -6.74
CA ARG A 125 5.01 -9.83 -7.24
C ARG A 125 6.41 -9.35 -7.65
N HIS A 126 6.55 -8.06 -7.97
CA HIS A 126 7.85 -7.41 -8.20
C HIS A 126 8.53 -6.88 -6.93
N ARG A 127 7.98 -7.14 -5.73
CA ARG A 127 8.75 -6.87 -4.50
C ARG A 127 9.94 -7.80 -4.45
N LEU A 128 11.13 -7.20 -4.38
CA LEU A 128 12.41 -7.89 -4.45
C LEU A 128 12.62 -8.93 -3.34
N ILE A 129 11.94 -8.75 -2.20
CA ILE A 129 12.04 -9.61 -1.01
C ILE A 129 10.63 -9.85 -0.47
N SER A 130 10.24 -11.13 -0.36
CA SER A 130 8.93 -11.54 0.19
C SER A 130 8.97 -11.51 1.73
N PRO A 131 7.86 -11.12 2.40
CA PRO A 131 7.79 -11.16 3.86
C PRO A 131 7.73 -12.62 4.37
N PRO A 132 8.06 -12.86 5.66
CA PRO A 132 7.92 -14.18 6.28
C PRO A 132 6.48 -14.71 6.24
N LYS A 133 6.32 -16.04 6.16
CA LYS A 133 5.00 -16.71 6.09
C LYS A 133 4.09 -16.39 7.27
N ARG A 134 4.65 -16.32 8.47
CA ARG A 134 3.93 -15.99 9.71
C ARG A 134 4.83 -15.25 10.71
N PRO A 135 4.26 -14.42 11.59
CA PRO A 135 4.99 -13.84 12.71
C PRO A 135 5.40 -14.93 13.70
N GLY A 136 6.60 -14.82 14.27
CA GLY A 136 7.14 -15.79 15.23
C GLY A 136 7.94 -16.92 14.59
N GLU A 137 8.37 -17.87 15.42
CA GLU A 137 9.30 -18.92 15.04
C GLU A 137 8.61 -20.10 14.34
N TYR A 138 9.29 -20.70 13.37
CA TYR A 138 8.85 -21.94 12.72
C TYR A 138 10.06 -22.69 12.14
N PRO A 139 9.99 -24.03 12.00
CA PRO A 139 11.17 -24.85 11.71
C PRO A 139 12.05 -24.37 10.55
N ASP A 140 11.43 -23.93 9.45
CA ASP A 140 12.16 -23.50 8.24
C ASP A 140 12.32 -21.98 8.10
N ARG A 141 12.13 -21.20 9.18
CA ARG A 141 12.05 -19.74 9.09
C ARG A 141 13.32 -19.09 8.55
N GLU A 142 14.46 -19.52 9.05
CA GLU A 142 15.75 -18.99 8.61
C GLU A 142 15.99 -19.28 7.13
N VAL A 143 15.72 -20.51 6.70
CA VAL A 143 15.87 -20.95 5.31
C VAL A 143 14.93 -20.19 4.38
N ASP A 144 13.68 -19.98 4.78
CA ASP A 144 12.70 -19.22 4.00
C ASP A 144 13.11 -17.74 3.87
N CYS A 145 13.61 -17.13 4.95
CA CYS A 145 14.13 -15.76 4.93
C CYS A 145 15.36 -15.64 4.01
N GLN A 146 16.29 -16.59 4.08
CA GLN A 146 17.47 -16.62 3.20
C GLN A 146 17.05 -16.73 1.72
N LYS A 147 16.16 -17.69 1.39
CA LYS A 147 15.63 -17.85 0.03
C LYS A 147 14.93 -16.58 -0.48
N ALA A 148 14.22 -15.86 0.38
CA ALA A 148 13.57 -14.60 0.02
C ALA A 148 14.56 -13.46 -0.26
N MET A 149 15.74 -13.47 0.37
CA MET A 149 16.79 -12.45 0.19
C MET A 149 17.72 -12.73 -0.98
N GLU A 150 17.93 -14.00 -1.34
CA GLU A 150 18.89 -14.44 -2.36
C GLU A 150 18.79 -13.68 -3.69
N PRO A 151 17.60 -13.46 -4.30
CA PRO A 151 17.51 -12.75 -5.58
C PRO A 151 17.96 -11.28 -5.48
N ALA A 152 17.68 -10.63 -4.36
CA ALA A 152 18.09 -9.26 -4.11
C ALA A 152 19.61 -9.17 -3.88
N PHE A 153 20.16 -10.10 -3.10
CA PHE A 153 21.59 -10.20 -2.85
C PHE A 153 22.38 -10.41 -4.13
N GLN A 154 21.96 -11.34 -4.98
CA GLN A 154 22.60 -11.61 -6.28
C GLN A 154 22.59 -10.36 -7.18
N LYS A 155 21.48 -9.61 -7.22
CA LYS A 155 21.42 -8.34 -7.97
C LYS A 155 22.43 -7.32 -7.48
N ILE A 156 22.56 -7.14 -6.15
CA ILE A 156 23.52 -6.21 -5.56
C ILE A 156 24.95 -6.63 -5.93
N VAL A 157 25.28 -7.92 -5.74
CA VAL A 157 26.62 -8.45 -6.06
C VAL A 157 26.93 -8.27 -7.54
N ASN A 158 26.00 -8.63 -8.43
CA ASN A 158 26.20 -8.49 -9.88
C ASN A 158 26.40 -7.03 -10.29
N CYS A 159 25.61 -6.09 -9.76
CA CYS A 159 25.80 -4.67 -10.05
C CYS A 159 27.17 -4.14 -9.55
N MET A 160 27.68 -4.66 -8.44
CA MET A 160 29.00 -4.29 -7.94
C MET A 160 30.13 -4.91 -8.79
N LEU A 161 29.96 -6.15 -9.25
CA LEU A 161 30.88 -6.80 -10.19
C LEU A 161 30.93 -6.03 -11.53
N GLU A 162 29.78 -5.63 -12.06
CA GLU A 162 29.68 -4.80 -13.27
C GLU A 162 30.33 -3.41 -13.09
N ALA A 163 30.32 -2.88 -11.86
CA ALA A 163 31.03 -1.66 -11.50
C ALA A 163 32.54 -1.87 -11.27
N GLY A 164 33.05 -3.09 -11.47
CA GLY A 164 34.48 -3.42 -11.40
C GLY A 164 34.99 -3.86 -10.02
N TRP A 165 34.11 -4.09 -9.04
CA TRP A 165 34.53 -4.56 -7.72
C TRP A 165 34.90 -6.04 -7.75
N ALA A 166 35.90 -6.45 -6.97
CA ALA A 166 36.17 -7.88 -6.79
C ALA A 166 35.19 -8.50 -5.81
N ARG A 167 34.77 -9.77 -6.05
CA ARG A 167 33.82 -10.48 -5.16
C ARG A 167 34.26 -10.49 -3.69
N GLY A 168 35.57 -10.64 -3.44
CA GLY A 168 36.13 -10.59 -2.08
C GLY A 168 35.98 -9.23 -1.41
N GLU A 169 36.07 -8.13 -2.15
CA GLU A 169 35.88 -6.77 -1.63
C GLU A 169 34.42 -6.52 -1.28
N ILE A 170 33.49 -7.00 -2.12
CA ILE A 170 32.05 -6.90 -1.88
C ILE A 170 31.70 -7.62 -0.57
N MET A 171 32.13 -8.88 -0.41
CA MET A 171 31.83 -9.67 0.80
C MET A 171 32.43 -9.09 2.06
N ARG A 172 33.67 -8.57 2.00
CA ARG A 172 34.31 -7.91 3.16
C ARG A 172 33.57 -6.63 3.54
N SER A 173 33.20 -5.83 2.55
CA SER A 173 32.46 -4.58 2.76
C SER A 173 31.08 -4.84 3.36
N LEU A 174 30.34 -5.81 2.81
CA LEU A 174 29.02 -6.17 3.31
C LEU A 174 29.08 -6.71 4.75
N ARG A 175 30.07 -7.55 5.08
CA ARG A 175 30.25 -8.05 6.45
C ARG A 175 30.47 -6.90 7.44
N ARG A 176 31.29 -5.90 7.07
CA ARG A 176 31.53 -4.72 7.91
C ARG A 176 30.26 -3.88 8.09
N LEU A 177 29.46 -3.71 7.04
CA LEU A 177 28.18 -3.00 7.12
C LEU A 177 27.19 -3.70 8.06
N ILE A 178 27.07 -5.03 7.97
CA ILE A 178 26.20 -5.81 8.86
C ILE A 178 26.66 -5.67 10.32
N SER A 179 27.97 -5.78 10.58
CA SER A 179 28.50 -5.60 11.93
C SER A 179 28.25 -4.19 12.48
N ALA A 180 28.41 -3.16 11.65
CA ALA A 180 28.17 -1.77 12.04
C ALA A 180 26.68 -1.50 12.35
N ASP A 181 25.77 -2.06 11.55
CA ASP A 181 24.32 -1.96 11.80
C ASP A 181 23.93 -2.64 13.11
N ASN A 182 24.45 -3.85 13.36
CA ASN A 182 24.20 -4.57 14.62
C ASN A 182 24.64 -3.78 15.86
N MET A 183 25.81 -3.13 15.78
CA MET A 183 26.28 -2.25 16.86
C MET A 183 25.38 -1.03 17.04
N THR A 184 24.91 -0.44 15.93
CA THR A 184 23.98 0.70 15.96
C THR A 184 22.64 0.32 16.60
N GLN A 185 22.06 -0.83 16.23
CA GLN A 185 20.83 -1.34 16.84
C GLN A 185 20.98 -1.58 18.34
N LYS A 186 22.14 -2.11 18.77
CA LYS A 186 22.43 -2.32 20.19
C LYS A 186 22.46 -1.00 20.97
N GLU A 187 23.11 0.04 20.43
CA GLU A 187 23.13 1.34 21.10
C GLU A 187 21.76 2.02 21.09
N ASN A 188 21.00 1.93 20.00
CA ASN A 188 19.63 2.42 19.94
C ASN A 188 18.74 1.73 20.99
N ALA A 189 18.84 0.41 21.15
CA ALA A 189 18.09 -0.32 22.17
C ALA A 189 18.43 0.14 23.60
N LYS A 190 19.70 0.47 23.89
CA LYS A 190 20.09 1.04 25.18
C LYS A 190 19.50 2.43 25.39
N VAL A 191 19.52 3.27 24.37
CA VAL A 191 18.93 4.62 24.43
C VAL A 191 17.42 4.52 24.63
N GLU A 192 16.73 3.63 23.93
CA GLU A 192 15.30 3.39 24.11
C GLU A 192 14.96 2.90 25.52
N ALA A 193 15.77 2.00 26.09
CA ALA A 193 15.60 1.55 27.47
C ALA A 193 15.75 2.72 28.47
N LYS A 194 16.79 3.56 28.31
CA LYS A 194 16.97 4.76 29.15
C LYS A 194 15.80 5.73 29.01
N LEU A 195 15.34 5.95 27.78
CA LEU A 195 14.21 6.83 27.49
C LEU A 195 12.90 6.30 28.10
N ALA A 196 12.69 4.99 28.10
CA ALA A 196 11.55 4.35 28.75
C ALA A 196 11.55 4.56 30.27
N ILE A 197 12.72 4.39 30.92
CA ILE A 197 12.89 4.65 32.35
C ILE A 197 12.63 6.13 32.68
N ALA A 198 13.22 7.06 31.92
CA ALA A 198 13.02 8.49 32.12
C ALA A 198 11.54 8.89 31.98
N ARG A 199 10.83 8.34 30.98
CA ARG A 199 9.39 8.54 30.79
C ARG A 199 8.57 7.99 31.97
N ALA A 200 8.96 6.85 32.53
CA ALA A 200 8.32 6.28 33.71
C ALA A 200 8.52 7.17 34.95
N MET A 201 9.73 7.70 35.16
CA MET A 201 10.05 8.62 36.26
C MET A 201 9.23 9.91 36.18
N VAL A 202 9.12 10.53 35.00
CA VAL A 202 8.31 11.73 34.80
C VAL A 202 6.82 11.46 35.10
N ARG A 203 6.29 10.30 34.69
CA ARG A 203 4.92 9.91 35.01
C ARG A 203 4.71 9.70 36.51
N ALA A 204 5.65 9.05 37.19
CA ALA A 204 5.60 8.84 38.63
C ALA A 204 5.68 10.17 39.41
N ALA A 205 6.54 11.09 38.99
CA ALA A 205 6.66 12.43 39.58
C ALA A 205 5.39 13.27 39.35
N GLY A 206 4.73 13.15 38.19
CA GLY A 206 3.44 13.77 37.93
C GLY A 206 2.33 13.24 38.85
N LEU A 207 2.31 11.93 39.09
CA LEU A 207 1.36 11.28 40.02
C LEU A 207 1.61 11.66 41.48
N SER A 208 2.86 11.85 41.91
CA SER A 208 3.15 12.29 43.28
C SER A 208 2.76 13.75 43.53
N ARG A 209 2.86 14.62 42.52
CA ARG A 209 2.49 16.04 42.63
C ARG A 209 0.98 16.28 42.70
N GLY A 210 0.17 15.41 42.07
CA GLY A 210 -1.29 15.47 42.15
C GLY A 210 -1.91 14.83 43.39
N LYS A 211 -1.08 14.25 44.28
CA LYS A 211 -1.53 13.66 45.56
C LYS A 211 -1.23 14.57 46.77
N SER A 212 -0.54 15.68 46.55
CA SER A 212 -0.17 16.70 47.54
C SER A 212 -1.00 17.99 47.41
N GLU A 213 -1.99 18.02 46.52
CA GLU A 213 -3.07 19.02 46.45
C GLU A 213 -4.37 18.36 46.95
#